data_AF-A0A150HT80-F1
#
_entry.id   AF-A0A150HT80-F1
#
_cell.length_a   1.000
_cell.length_b   1.000
_cell.length_c   1.000
_cell.angle_alpha   90.00
_cell.angle_beta   90.00
_cell.angle_gamma   90.00
#
_symmetry.space_group_name_H-M   'P 1'
#
loop_
_entity.id
_entity.type
_entity.pdbx_description
1 polymer ?
#
loop_
_entity_poly.entity_id
_entity_poly.type
_entity_poly.pdbx_seq_one_letter_code
_entity_poly.pdbx_strand_id
1 'polypeptide(L)' 'MTTNLDDRNPTPDLAEDNAFFPSPYSLSQYTSAKTDYDGTTYPNPYKGNKKILMIATDERYI' A
#
# COMPACT_ATOMS: atom_id res chain seq x y z
N MET A 1 -13.91 4.19 18.63
CA MET A 1 -13.80 2.75 18.35
C MET A 1 -12.33 2.39 18.40
N THR A 2 -11.88 1.62 19.38
CA THR A 2 -10.52 1.09 19.43
C THR A 2 -10.44 -0.11 18.50
N THR A 3 -9.58 -0.06 17.48
CA THR A 3 -9.33 -1.20 16.60
C THR A 3 -8.62 -2.30 17.39
N ASN A 4 -9.22 -3.48 17.48
CA ASN A 4 -8.56 -4.65 18.05
C ASN A 4 -7.47 -5.11 17.07
N LEU A 5 -6.21 -4.91 17.41
CA LEU A 5 -5.07 -5.24 16.54
C LEU A 5 -4.85 -6.76 16.39
N ASP A 6 -5.44 -7.58 17.25
CA ASP A 6 -5.34 -9.04 17.14
C ASP A 6 -6.47 -9.66 16.31
N ASP A 7 -7.41 -8.86 15.79
CA ASP A 7 -8.50 -9.35 14.95
C ASP A 7 -7.98 -9.82 13.59
N ARG A 8 -8.24 -11.10 13.29
CA ARG A 8 -7.78 -11.77 12.07
C ARG A 8 -8.87 -11.90 11.01
N ASN A 9 -10.09 -11.44 11.27
CA ASN A 9 -11.16 -11.46 10.29
C ASN A 9 -10.91 -10.40 9.21
N PRO A 10 -11.08 -10.73 7.91
CA PRO A 10 -11.07 -9.73 6.85
C PRO A 10 -12.10 -8.63 7.11
N THR A 11 -11.77 -7.40 6.75
CA THR A 11 -12.68 -6.25 6.94
C THR A 11 -13.51 -6.07 5.68
N PRO A 12 -14.85 -6.16 5.71
CA PRO A 12 -15.67 -5.96 4.50
C PRO A 12 -15.39 -4.60 3.84
N ASP A 13 -15.27 -4.61 2.51
CA ASP A 13 -15.25 -3.39 1.70
C ASP A 13 -16.69 -3.01 1.35
N LEU A 14 -17.15 -1.84 1.83
CA LEU A 14 -18.52 -1.38 1.61
C LEU A 14 -18.78 -0.90 0.16
N ALA A 15 -17.73 -0.74 -0.64
CA ALA A 15 -17.85 -0.28 -2.02
C ALA A 15 -18.23 -1.39 -3.01
N GLU A 16 -18.07 -2.67 -2.65
CA GLU A 16 -18.21 -3.80 -3.58
C GLU A 16 -18.88 -5.02 -2.91
N ASP A 17 -19.57 -5.86 -3.70
CA ASP A 17 -20.26 -7.03 -3.16
C ASP A 17 -19.27 -8.12 -2.75
N ASN A 18 -19.42 -8.60 -1.51
CA ASN A 18 -18.60 -9.67 -0.94
C ASN A 18 -17.08 -9.47 -1.11
N ALA A 19 -16.64 -8.22 -1.10
CA ALA A 19 -15.22 -7.84 -1.14
C ALA A 19 -14.69 -7.55 0.27
N PHE A 20 -13.39 -7.75 0.47
CA PHE A 20 -12.78 -7.60 1.78
C PHE A 20 -11.40 -6.95 1.68
N PHE A 21 -11.14 -6.01 2.56
CA PHE A 21 -9.80 -5.54 2.91
C PHE A 21 -9.09 -6.57 3.80
N PRO A 22 -7.74 -6.46 3.93
CA PRO A 22 -6.99 -7.22 4.92
C PRO A 22 -7.51 -7.02 6.35
N SER A 23 -7.27 -7.99 7.22
CA SER A 23 -7.66 -7.93 8.64
C SER A 23 -6.83 -6.91 9.44
N PRO A 24 -7.35 -6.38 10.55
CA PRO A 24 -6.59 -5.48 11.44
C PRO A 24 -5.23 -6.05 11.86
N TYR A 25 -5.17 -7.34 12.19
CA TYR A 25 -3.92 -8.04 12.49
C TYR A 25 -2.94 -8.01 11.32
N SER A 26 -3.38 -8.39 10.11
CA SER A 26 -2.50 -8.40 8.94
C SER A 26 -1.97 -6.99 8.61
N LEU A 27 -2.79 -5.95 8.74
CA LEU A 27 -2.36 -4.56 8.56
C LEU A 27 -1.30 -4.16 9.59
N SER A 28 -1.43 -4.60 10.85
CA SER A 28 -0.44 -4.31 11.90
C SER A 28 0.93 -4.95 11.65
N GLN A 29 0.98 -6.08 10.91
CA GLN A 29 2.21 -6.81 10.64
C GLN A 29 2.88 -6.37 9.33
N TYR A 30 2.08 -6.02 8.31
CA TYR A 30 2.58 -5.80 6.96
C TYR A 30 2.50 -4.35 6.47
N THR A 31 1.98 -3.45 7.30
CA THR A 31 1.94 -2.01 6.99
C THR A 31 2.49 -1.19 8.15
N SER A 32 2.94 0.01 7.83
CA SER A 32 3.44 0.98 8.81
C SER A 32 3.09 2.38 8.35
N ALA A 33 2.93 3.30 9.29
CA ALA A 33 2.72 4.72 8.98
C ALA A 33 3.95 5.39 8.36
N LYS A 34 5.14 4.77 8.47
CA LYS A 34 6.40 5.24 7.88
C LYS A 34 7.10 4.09 7.17
N THR A 35 7.75 4.40 6.06
CA THR A 35 8.77 3.53 5.47
C THR A 35 10.09 3.70 6.22
N ASP A 36 11.04 2.83 5.91
CA ASP A 36 12.42 2.88 6.37
C ASP A 36 13.33 3.72 5.47
N TYR A 37 12.76 4.53 4.56
CA TYR A 37 13.53 5.37 3.64
C TYR A 37 14.48 6.30 4.41
N ASP A 38 15.77 6.17 4.16
CA ASP A 38 16.87 6.82 4.86
C ASP A 38 17.56 7.92 4.04
N GLY A 39 16.98 8.27 2.88
CA GLY A 39 17.47 9.31 2.00
C GLY A 39 18.32 8.78 0.86
N THR A 40 18.28 9.46 -0.29
CA THR A 40 19.16 9.15 -1.41
C THR A 40 19.73 10.43 -2.00
N THR A 41 21.05 10.42 -2.23
CA THR A 41 21.76 11.49 -2.95
C THR A 41 22.18 10.98 -4.31
N TYR A 42 21.87 11.73 -5.37
CA TYR A 42 22.34 11.45 -6.72
C TYR A 42 23.30 12.58 -7.16
N PRO A 43 24.63 12.41 -7.01
CA PRO A 43 25.59 13.46 -7.33
C PRO A 43 25.58 13.91 -8.79
N ASN A 44 25.21 13.00 -9.70
CA ASN A 44 25.14 13.23 -11.14
C ASN A 44 23.76 12.86 -11.68
N PRO A 45 22.71 13.67 -11.42
CA PRO A 45 21.38 13.37 -11.90
C PRO A 45 21.31 13.48 -13.43
N TYR A 46 20.44 12.67 -14.06
CA TYR A 46 20.24 12.71 -15.50
C TYR A 46 19.64 14.05 -15.94
N LYS A 47 20.26 14.71 -16.94
CA LYS A 47 19.87 16.05 -17.44
C LYS A 47 19.22 16.04 -18.84
N GLY A 48 18.94 14.86 -19.40
CA GLY A 48 18.31 14.74 -20.71
C GLY A 48 16.78 14.71 -20.65
N ASN A 49 16.13 14.22 -21.71
CA ASN A 49 14.68 14.31 -21.92
C ASN A 49 13.91 12.99 -21.79
N LYS A 50 14.59 11.90 -21.39
CA LYS A 50 13.95 10.60 -21.14
C LYS A 50 12.94 10.68 -20.00
N LYS A 51 11.88 9.88 -20.10
CA LYS A 51 10.81 9.74 -19.11
C LYS A 51 10.64 8.28 -18.72
N ILE A 52 10.00 8.04 -17.58
CA ILE A 52 9.57 6.71 -17.15
C ILE A 52 8.11 6.54 -17.58
N LEU A 53 7.82 5.46 -18.32
CA LEU A 53 6.45 5.02 -18.59
C LEU A 53 6.15 3.85 -17.64
N MET A 54 5.17 4.03 -16.77
CA MET A 54 4.70 3.00 -15.83
C MET A 54 3.36 2.45 -16.33
N ILE A 55 3.27 1.13 -16.46
CA ILE A 55 1.99 0.42 -16.64
C ILE A 55 1.59 -0.09 -15.26
N ALA A 56 0.42 0.33 -14.78
CA ALA A 56 -0.12 -0.02 -13.46
C ALA A 56 -1.40 -0.86 -13.61
N THR A 57 -1.97 -1.29 -12.48
CA THR A 57 -3.25 -2.00 -12.44
C THR A 57 -4.43 -1.01 -12.54
N ASP A 58 -5.44 -1.35 -13.34
CA ASP A 58 -6.71 -0.61 -13.46
C ASP A 58 -7.84 -1.24 -12.64
N GLU A 59 -7.71 -2.51 -12.24
CA GLU A 59 -8.66 -3.25 -11.41
C GLU A 59 -8.12 -3.45 -9.98
N ARG A 60 -9.02 -3.39 -8.98
CA ARG A 60 -8.73 -3.62 -7.56
C ARG A 60 -9.19 -5.00 -7.08
N TYR A 61 -10.32 -5.49 -7.59
CA TYR A 61 -10.98 -6.68 -7.06
C TYR A 61 -10.49 -7.94 -7.79
N ILE A 62 -10.01 -8.92 -7.02
CA ILE A 62 -9.42 -10.20 -7.48
C ILE A 62 -10.16 -11.35 -6.81
#